data_AF-A0A2T8I926-F1
#
_entry.id   AF-A0A2T8I926-F1
#
_cell.length_a   1.000
_cell.length_b   1.000
_cell.length_c   1.000
_cell.angle_alpha   90.00
_cell.angle_beta   90.00
_cell.angle_gamma   90.00
#
_symmetry.space_group_name_H-M   'P 1'
#
loop_
_entity.id
_entity.type
_entity.pdbx_description
1 polymer ?
#
loop_
_entity_poly.entity_id
_entity_poly.type
_entity_poly.pdbx_seq_one_letter_code
_entity_poly.pdbx_strand_id
1 'polypeptide(L)'
;MVGGLSPPRRTLSMGSGAMARRAAAATATDSPRPGLSRSMTMGGERTVKRLRLSRALTVPESTTVLEVCRRMAARRADAALLTDSNALLCGILTDKDIATRVIARELKIDDTPVWKVMTRHPIFVLSDTLAVEALQKMVQGKFRHLPVVDNGEVVAMLDIAKCLYDAIARMERVTEKGKAAIANVPDGDDKFSIVEAFKEQMFRPCLSAIASTDSTVVMVSPGDSVLAATKKMVEAHASSAVVAVGNKAQGILTSRDILMRVIAKNLSPDSTPVEKVMTPDPECATVDMPILDALRTMQERKFLHLPVMDRDGSIISILDVIDITHAAISIVESSGEGSDDAAASMIQRFWDSAMALGPLDDETDTQSQMSEATRSQMMSEAHHESVAGSEAVYPSVFSFKLQDRRGRMHRFSCEVQSLTPLVTCILRRLGADIDPDRLPQILYEDEDGDKVVLASDDDLAAAVDHARLAGWKGLRLFLDYSGTTGRRKAVASGGAMAVGMSSRDAWAAAYSGVAAGAALVTGIGVMAYLRRSG
;
A
#
# COMPACT_ATOMS: atom_id res chain seq x y z
N MET A 1 61.98 2.04 48.17
CA MET A 1 63.08 2.80 47.53
C MET A 1 62.48 3.45 46.27
N VAL A 2 62.46 4.79 46.18
CA VAL A 2 63.31 5.62 45.27
C VAL A 2 63.23 5.15 43.80
N GLY A 3 62.91 5.93 42.76
CA GLY A 3 62.59 7.36 42.52
C GLY A 3 62.46 7.52 40.97
N GLY A 4 61.88 8.53 40.32
CA GLY A 4 61.53 9.89 40.75
C GLY A 4 62.57 10.92 40.25
N LEU A 5 62.45 11.43 39.01
CA LEU A 5 63.12 12.65 38.51
C LEU A 5 62.47 13.19 37.21
N SER A 6 62.42 14.51 37.05
CA SER A 6 61.81 15.28 35.93
C SER A 6 62.91 15.79 34.95
N PRO A 7 62.88 16.94 34.19
CA PRO A 7 62.03 18.16 34.16
C PRO A 7 61.69 18.68 32.72
N PRO A 8 61.40 19.97 32.40
CA PRO A 8 60.84 21.14 33.15
C PRO A 8 59.51 21.65 32.48
N ARG A 9 59.18 22.96 32.47
CA ARG A 9 58.45 23.71 33.54
C ARG A 9 58.53 25.26 33.32
N ARG A 10 57.44 25.95 32.89
CA ARG A 10 57.14 27.44 33.02
C ARG A 10 55.95 27.87 32.11
N THR A 11 55.12 28.90 32.34
CA THR A 11 54.40 29.49 33.53
C THR A 11 53.54 30.71 33.11
N LEU A 12 52.32 30.86 33.67
CA LEU A 12 51.53 32.11 33.91
C LEU A 12 51.08 32.95 32.68
N SER A 13 49.84 33.46 32.55
CA SER A 13 49.22 34.50 33.39
C SER A 13 47.70 34.66 33.13
N MET A 14 46.97 35.30 34.06
CA MET A 14 45.58 35.78 33.90
C MET A 14 45.49 37.15 33.21
N GLY A 15 44.31 37.50 32.67
CA GLY A 15 43.96 38.85 32.22
C GLY A 15 42.47 39.02 31.88
N SER A 16 41.75 39.83 32.66
CA SER A 16 40.36 40.25 32.35
C SER A 16 40.36 41.45 31.40
N GLY A 17 39.32 41.60 30.58
CA GLY A 17 39.10 42.80 29.78
C GLY A 17 37.71 42.83 29.12
N ALA A 18 36.87 43.79 29.52
CA ALA A 18 35.55 44.03 28.94
C ALA A 18 35.55 45.33 28.11
N MET A 19 34.89 45.33 26.95
CA MET A 19 34.36 46.49 26.17
C MET A 19 33.86 45.95 24.81
N ALA A 20 32.94 46.58 24.08
CA ALA A 20 31.91 47.58 24.42
C ALA A 20 30.83 47.56 23.33
N ARG A 21 29.59 47.96 23.66
CA ARG A 21 28.56 48.25 22.65
C ARG A 21 28.89 49.54 21.90
N ARG A 22 28.61 49.60 20.60
CA ARG A 22 28.24 50.86 19.94
C ARG A 22 27.26 50.64 18.79
N ALA A 23 26.15 51.37 18.84
CA ALA A 23 25.19 51.46 17.75
C ALA A 23 25.50 52.67 16.87
N ALA A 24 25.09 52.61 15.61
CA ALA A 24 24.93 53.77 14.73
C ALA A 24 23.66 53.56 13.87
N ALA A 25 22.88 54.62 13.67
CA ALA A 25 21.56 54.57 13.07
C ALA A 25 21.56 54.94 11.58
N ALA A 26 20.42 54.71 10.93
CA ALA A 26 20.22 54.77 9.49
C ALA A 26 20.24 56.17 8.87
N THR A 27 20.59 56.21 7.57
CA THR A 27 19.94 57.06 6.57
C THR A 27 19.62 56.21 5.34
N ALA A 28 18.53 56.50 4.64
CA ALA A 28 18.03 55.69 3.53
C ALA A 28 17.69 56.56 2.31
N THR A 29 18.10 56.12 1.11
CA THR A 29 17.61 56.63 -0.18
C THR A 29 17.56 55.49 -1.21
N ASP A 30 16.37 54.90 -1.29
CA ASP A 30 15.64 54.35 -2.45
C ASP A 30 16.39 53.90 -3.73
N SER A 31 16.18 52.63 -4.11
CA SER A 31 16.19 52.11 -5.49
C SER A 31 15.50 50.72 -5.52
N PRO A 32 14.96 50.25 -6.66
CA PRO A 32 13.67 49.54 -6.65
C PRO A 32 13.75 48.04 -6.34
N ARG A 33 12.70 47.55 -5.65
CA ARG A 33 12.52 46.15 -5.26
C ARG A 33 12.18 45.27 -6.48
N PRO A 34 12.94 44.20 -6.77
CA PRO A 34 12.40 43.07 -7.52
C PRO A 34 11.32 42.40 -6.69
N GLY A 35 10.16 42.13 -7.28
CA GLY A 35 9.07 41.46 -6.58
C GLY A 35 9.50 40.08 -6.09
N LEU A 36 9.35 39.83 -4.79
CA LEU A 36 9.41 38.49 -4.23
C LEU A 36 8.25 37.69 -4.85
N SER A 37 8.56 36.94 -5.91
CA SER A 37 7.74 35.82 -6.35
C SER A 37 7.69 34.84 -5.18
N ARG A 38 6.58 34.93 -4.43
CA ARG A 38 6.21 33.99 -3.38
C ARG A 38 5.98 32.64 -4.05
N SER A 39 7.07 31.90 -4.25
CA SER A 39 7.05 30.53 -4.74
C SER A 39 6.19 29.72 -3.78
N MET A 40 4.99 29.37 -4.24
CA MET A 40 4.10 28.47 -3.53
C MET A 40 4.66 27.06 -3.65
N THR A 41 5.73 26.76 -2.90
CA THR A 41 6.19 25.38 -2.68
C THR A 41 5.21 24.66 -1.77
N MET A 42 4.00 24.41 -2.29
CA MET A 42 2.99 23.51 -1.72
C MET A 42 3.42 22.05 -1.95
N GLY A 43 4.62 21.71 -1.50
CA GLY A 43 5.18 20.36 -1.47
C GLY A 43 5.39 19.95 -0.02
N GLY A 44 4.31 19.66 0.70
CA GLY A 44 4.39 19.31 2.12
C GLY A 44 5.08 17.96 2.32
N GLU A 45 6.31 18.00 2.83
CA GLU A 45 7.21 16.86 3.04
C GLU A 45 6.47 15.59 3.52
N ARG A 46 6.62 14.49 2.75
CA ARG A 46 5.90 13.24 3.04
C ARG A 46 6.69 12.42 4.04
N THR A 47 6.13 12.29 5.24
CA THR A 47 6.70 11.51 6.34
C THR A 47 6.23 10.06 6.34
N VAL A 48 6.92 9.18 7.06
CA VAL A 48 6.67 7.72 7.11
C VAL A 48 5.22 7.38 7.45
N LYS A 49 4.56 8.14 8.35
CA LYS A 49 3.13 7.98 8.67
C LYS A 49 2.16 8.22 7.50
N ARG A 50 2.61 8.83 6.41
CA ARG A 50 1.84 9.00 5.14
C ARG A 50 2.14 7.90 4.11
N LEU A 51 2.94 6.89 4.46
CA LEU A 51 3.18 5.68 3.66
C LEU A 51 2.22 4.55 4.08
N ARG A 52 2.18 3.48 3.29
CA ARG A 52 1.36 2.31 3.57
C ARG A 52 2.02 1.41 4.61
N LEU A 53 1.76 1.73 5.87
CA LEU A 53 2.26 0.99 7.01
C LEU A 53 1.54 -0.35 7.20
N SER A 54 2.30 -1.38 7.57
CA SER A 54 1.80 -2.70 7.95
C SER A 54 1.67 -2.81 9.46
N ARG A 55 0.60 -3.45 9.96
CA ARG A 55 0.44 -3.70 11.39
C ARG A 55 1.59 -4.58 11.91
N ALA A 56 2.32 -4.09 12.90
CA ALA A 56 3.39 -4.85 13.54
C ALA A 56 2.85 -6.13 14.23
N LEU A 57 3.59 -7.22 14.13
CA LEU A 57 3.48 -8.36 15.04
C LEU A 57 4.52 -8.18 16.14
N THR A 58 4.12 -7.61 17.26
CA THR A 58 4.98 -7.44 18.44
C THR A 58 4.85 -8.64 19.38
N VAL A 59 5.97 -9.18 19.86
CA VAL A 59 6.03 -10.28 20.84
C VAL A 59 7.21 -10.09 21.82
N PRO A 60 7.13 -10.54 23.08
CA PRO A 60 8.26 -10.47 24.02
C PRO A 60 9.46 -11.28 23.55
N GLU A 61 10.69 -10.81 23.78
CA GLU A 61 11.93 -11.47 23.34
C GLU A 61 12.18 -12.85 23.98
N SER A 62 11.53 -13.13 25.10
CA SER A 62 11.55 -14.42 25.82
C SER A 62 10.63 -15.48 25.20
N THR A 63 9.76 -15.11 24.26
CA THR A 63 8.85 -16.04 23.56
C THR A 63 9.63 -17.12 22.83
N THR A 64 9.12 -18.36 22.77
CA THR A 64 9.78 -19.46 22.07
C THR A 64 9.66 -19.31 20.55
N VAL A 65 10.63 -19.84 19.80
CA VAL A 65 10.64 -19.77 18.33
C VAL A 65 9.35 -20.35 17.73
N LEU A 66 8.91 -21.52 18.19
CA LEU A 66 7.67 -22.15 17.70
C LEU A 66 6.45 -21.25 17.86
N GLU A 67 6.28 -20.61 19.03
CA GLU A 67 5.15 -19.73 19.29
C GLU A 67 5.19 -18.46 18.41
N VAL A 68 6.37 -17.88 18.18
CA VAL A 68 6.52 -16.75 17.25
C VAL A 68 6.22 -17.18 15.80
N CYS A 69 6.71 -18.34 15.35
CA CYS A 69 6.38 -18.89 14.03
C CYS A 69 4.87 -19.13 13.86
N ARG A 70 4.18 -19.64 14.89
CA ARG A 70 2.70 -19.81 14.89
C ARG A 70 1.98 -18.46 14.79
N ARG A 71 2.42 -17.44 15.53
CA ARG A 71 1.85 -16.08 15.46
C ARG A 71 2.10 -15.41 14.10
N MET A 72 3.30 -15.56 13.54
CA MET A 72 3.64 -15.09 12.19
C MET A 72 2.73 -15.75 11.15
N ALA A 73 2.57 -17.07 11.20
CA ALA A 73 1.68 -17.79 10.29
C ALA A 73 0.20 -17.40 10.43
N ALA A 74 -0.30 -17.30 11.66
CA ALA A 74 -1.70 -16.95 11.94
C ALA A 74 -2.06 -15.53 11.44
N ARG A 75 -1.14 -14.56 11.60
CA ARG A 75 -1.33 -13.18 11.12
C ARG A 75 -0.84 -12.95 9.68
N ARG A 76 -0.27 -13.96 9.03
CA ARG A 76 0.47 -13.86 7.75
C ARG A 76 1.54 -12.76 7.78
N ALA A 77 2.17 -12.54 8.93
CA ALA A 77 3.23 -11.56 9.11
C ALA A 77 4.55 -12.08 8.54
N ASP A 78 5.30 -11.21 7.88
CA ASP A 78 6.60 -11.51 7.27
C ASP A 78 7.77 -11.41 8.28
N ALA A 79 7.57 -10.64 9.34
CA ALA A 79 8.52 -10.47 10.43
C ALA A 79 7.78 -10.23 11.76
N ALA A 80 8.44 -10.55 12.87
CA ALA A 80 8.02 -10.21 14.22
C ALA A 80 8.99 -9.18 14.82
N LEU A 81 8.44 -8.16 15.48
CA LEU A 81 9.18 -7.18 16.26
C LEU A 81 9.22 -7.64 17.72
N LEU A 82 10.40 -7.57 18.31
CA LEU A 82 10.68 -8.14 19.61
C LEU A 82 10.90 -7.05 20.63
N THR A 83 10.23 -7.16 21.77
CA THR A 83 10.32 -6.20 22.86
C THR A 83 10.96 -6.80 24.11
N ASP A 84 11.70 -5.96 24.83
CA ASP A 84 12.25 -6.27 26.15
C ASP A 84 11.17 -6.24 27.25
N SER A 85 11.60 -6.34 28.52
CA SER A 85 10.73 -6.22 29.69
C SER A 85 10.09 -4.84 29.88
N ASN A 86 10.62 -3.81 29.21
CA ASN A 86 10.13 -2.42 29.27
C ASN A 86 9.22 -2.08 28.08
N ALA A 87 8.82 -3.09 27.28
CA ALA A 87 8.08 -2.96 26.02
C ALA A 87 8.82 -2.18 24.91
N LEU A 88 10.13 -1.96 25.04
CA LEU A 88 10.95 -1.27 24.05
C LEU A 88 11.47 -2.24 22.98
N LEU A 89 11.59 -1.77 21.73
CA LEU A 89 12.09 -2.55 20.60
C LEU A 89 13.56 -2.99 20.81
N CYS A 90 13.78 -4.28 21.01
CA CYS A 90 15.13 -4.86 21.18
C CYS A 90 15.59 -5.71 19.98
N GLY A 91 14.67 -6.18 19.13
CA GLY A 91 15.00 -7.09 18.03
C GLY A 91 13.96 -7.18 16.91
N ILE A 92 14.37 -7.80 15.81
CA ILE A 92 13.50 -8.26 14.73
C ILE A 92 13.81 -9.72 14.39
N LEU A 93 12.78 -10.48 14.01
CA LEU A 93 12.89 -11.87 13.56
C LEU A 93 12.10 -12.07 12.27
N THR A 94 12.76 -12.63 11.25
CA THR A 94 12.21 -12.90 9.91
C THR A 94 12.16 -14.41 9.62
N ASP A 95 11.45 -14.79 8.56
CA ASP A 95 11.51 -16.15 8.01
C ASP A 95 12.93 -16.59 7.62
N LYS A 96 13.75 -15.67 7.07
CA LYS A 96 15.18 -15.90 6.81
C LYS A 96 15.97 -16.20 8.09
N ASP A 97 15.67 -15.53 9.20
CA ASP A 97 16.34 -15.82 10.49
C ASP A 97 15.95 -17.20 11.03
N ILE A 98 14.67 -17.61 10.89
CA ILE A 98 14.22 -18.95 11.25
C ILE A 98 14.98 -20.01 10.45
N ALA A 99 15.01 -19.89 9.13
CA ALA A 99 15.74 -20.84 8.28
C ALA A 99 17.24 -20.91 8.62
N THR A 100 17.90 -19.75 8.68
CA THR A 100 19.38 -19.66 8.76
C THR A 100 19.95 -19.86 10.17
N ARG A 101 19.24 -19.44 11.23
CA ARG A 101 19.74 -19.44 12.61
C ARG A 101 19.09 -20.49 13.50
N VAL A 102 17.94 -21.03 13.11
CA VAL A 102 17.24 -22.09 13.85
C VAL A 102 17.35 -23.43 13.13
N ILE A 103 16.82 -23.53 11.90
CA ILE A 103 16.66 -24.81 11.22
C ILE A 103 18.01 -25.36 10.73
N ALA A 104 18.80 -24.59 9.99
CA ALA A 104 20.13 -25.01 9.55
C ALA A 104 21.11 -25.33 10.70
N ARG A 105 20.84 -24.81 11.91
CA ARG A 105 21.62 -25.03 13.13
C ARG A 105 21.01 -26.07 14.09
N GLU A 106 19.93 -26.74 13.67
CA GLU A 106 19.27 -27.82 14.40
C GLU A 106 18.85 -27.43 15.84
N LEU A 107 18.48 -26.16 16.05
CA LEU A 107 18.02 -25.68 17.35
C LEU A 107 16.59 -26.18 17.63
N LYS A 108 16.34 -26.62 18.88
CA LYS A 108 15.01 -27.02 19.34
C LYS A 108 14.05 -25.82 19.32
N ILE A 109 13.06 -25.86 18.45
CA ILE A 109 12.08 -24.77 18.24
C ILE A 109 11.18 -24.51 19.45
N ASP A 110 10.95 -25.53 20.28
CA ASP A 110 10.10 -25.46 21.48
C ASP A 110 10.80 -24.74 22.63
N ASP A 111 12.07 -25.06 22.87
CA ASP A 111 12.84 -24.58 24.02
C ASP A 111 13.64 -23.29 23.74
N THR A 112 13.87 -22.94 22.46
CA THR A 112 14.72 -21.81 22.09
C THR A 112 13.93 -20.49 22.15
N PRO A 113 14.28 -19.55 23.04
CA PRO A 113 13.68 -18.21 23.04
C PRO A 113 14.22 -17.37 21.88
N VAL A 114 13.38 -16.51 21.30
CA VAL A 114 13.71 -15.75 20.08
C VAL A 114 14.87 -14.77 20.26
N TRP A 115 15.14 -14.27 21.48
CA TRP A 115 16.31 -13.41 21.74
C TRP A 115 17.67 -14.03 21.36
N LYS A 116 17.76 -15.37 21.30
CA LYS A 116 18.98 -16.10 20.89
C LYS A 116 19.23 -16.08 19.38
N VAL A 117 18.19 -15.84 18.58
CA VAL A 117 18.22 -15.97 17.12
C VAL A 117 17.76 -14.71 16.38
N MET A 118 17.22 -13.72 17.09
CA MET A 118 16.83 -12.43 16.53
C MET A 118 18.00 -11.60 16.02
N THR A 119 17.72 -10.72 15.07
CA THR A 119 18.60 -9.60 14.74
C THR A 119 18.40 -8.53 15.82
N ARG A 120 19.42 -8.34 16.67
CA ARG A 120 19.40 -7.38 17.78
C ARG A 120 19.55 -5.94 17.27
N HIS A 121 18.97 -4.99 17.99
CA HIS A 121 19.07 -3.55 17.71
C HIS A 121 18.78 -3.20 16.23
N PRO A 122 17.60 -3.58 15.70
CA PRO A 122 17.24 -3.29 14.32
C PRO A 122 17.24 -1.78 14.08
N ILE A 123 17.68 -1.36 12.89
CA ILE A 123 17.47 0.01 12.40
C ILE A 123 15.96 0.27 12.40
N PHE A 124 15.54 1.43 12.90
CA PHE A 124 14.15 1.88 12.91
C PHE A 124 14.05 3.34 12.49
N VAL A 125 12.84 3.82 12.25
CA VAL A 125 12.53 5.23 11.98
C VAL A 125 11.36 5.69 12.84
N LEU A 126 11.25 7.01 13.02
CA LEU A 126 10.10 7.63 13.68
C LEU A 126 8.94 7.81 12.68
N SER A 127 7.71 7.93 13.18
CA SER A 127 6.52 8.12 12.34
C SER A 127 6.56 9.43 11.52
N ASP A 128 7.29 10.42 12.00
CA ASP A 128 7.54 11.73 11.39
C ASP A 128 8.85 11.82 10.59
N THR A 129 9.67 10.76 10.55
CA THR A 129 10.86 10.71 9.67
C THR A 129 10.44 10.86 8.21
N LEU A 130 11.29 11.46 7.38
CA LEU A 130 11.03 11.62 5.95
C LEU A 130 10.93 10.25 5.26
N ALA A 131 9.95 10.09 4.36
CA ALA A 131 9.73 8.85 3.62
C ALA A 131 10.97 8.43 2.82
N VAL A 132 11.64 9.40 2.19
CA VAL A 132 12.87 9.18 1.39
C VAL A 132 14.01 8.65 2.26
N GLU A 133 14.24 9.23 3.44
CA GLU A 133 15.27 8.78 4.39
C GLU A 133 15.01 7.34 4.87
N ALA A 134 13.75 7.02 5.17
CA ALA A 134 13.36 5.67 5.57
C ALA A 134 13.62 4.64 4.44
N LEU A 135 13.29 4.99 3.20
CA LEU A 135 13.49 4.13 2.04
C LEU A 135 14.99 3.97 1.69
N GLN A 136 15.78 5.04 1.79
CA GLN A 136 17.25 4.97 1.65
C GLN A 136 17.88 4.00 2.67
N LYS A 137 17.46 4.04 3.94
CA LYS A 137 17.93 3.09 4.97
C LYS A 137 17.63 1.64 4.60
N MET A 138 16.46 1.36 4.02
CA MET A 138 16.04 0.02 3.58
C MET A 138 16.88 -0.50 2.40
N VAL A 139 17.19 0.36 1.43
CA VAL A 139 18.03 0.04 0.27
C VAL A 139 19.48 -0.22 0.72
N GLN A 140 20.09 0.73 1.43
CA GLN A 140 21.48 0.66 1.88
C GLN A 140 21.72 -0.54 2.80
N GLY A 141 20.78 -0.81 3.71
CA GLY A 141 20.85 -1.98 4.60
C GLY A 141 20.37 -3.30 3.99
N LYS A 142 19.87 -3.28 2.74
CA LYS A 142 19.34 -4.44 2.00
C LYS A 142 18.31 -5.24 2.81
N PHE A 143 17.33 -4.56 3.42
CA PHE A 143 16.27 -5.19 4.22
C PHE A 143 14.86 -4.76 3.80
N ARG A 144 13.92 -5.72 3.80
CA ARG A 144 12.51 -5.45 3.45
C ARG A 144 11.72 -4.73 4.52
N HIS A 145 12.05 -4.96 5.80
CA HIS A 145 11.19 -4.61 6.94
C HIS A 145 11.87 -3.57 7.81
N LEU A 146 11.25 -2.39 7.92
CA LEU A 146 11.73 -1.30 8.77
C LEU A 146 10.70 -1.05 9.89
N PRO A 147 11.04 -1.30 11.17
CA PRO A 147 10.25 -0.89 12.31
C PRO A 147 9.96 0.61 12.29
N VAL A 148 8.71 0.98 12.57
CA VAL A 148 8.27 2.38 12.74
C VAL A 148 7.84 2.58 14.18
N VAL A 149 8.53 3.51 14.84
CA VAL A 149 8.39 3.83 16.27
C VAL A 149 7.74 5.21 16.42
N ASP A 150 6.95 5.41 17.47
CA ASP A 150 6.41 6.72 17.85
C ASP A 150 6.40 6.82 19.38
N ASN A 151 6.87 7.94 19.93
CA ASN A 151 7.04 8.16 21.37
C ASN A 151 7.76 7.03 22.15
N GLY A 152 8.61 6.25 21.48
CA GLY A 152 9.33 5.10 22.05
C GLY A 152 8.61 3.75 21.89
N GLU A 153 7.36 3.73 21.45
CA GLU A 153 6.56 2.51 21.22
C GLU A 153 6.58 2.06 19.75
N VAL A 154 6.46 0.75 19.52
CA VAL A 154 6.37 0.16 18.18
C VAL A 154 4.96 0.32 17.63
N VAL A 155 4.77 1.24 16.68
CA VAL A 155 3.46 1.50 16.05
C VAL A 155 3.23 0.59 14.85
N ALA A 156 4.23 0.43 13.98
CA ALA A 156 4.05 -0.27 12.70
C ALA A 156 5.33 -0.82 12.09
N MET A 157 5.20 -1.37 10.89
CA MET A 157 6.29 -1.87 10.05
C MET A 157 6.13 -1.33 8.63
N LEU A 158 7.17 -0.68 8.10
CA LEU A 158 7.28 -0.29 6.70
C LEU A 158 7.88 -1.45 5.90
N ASP A 159 7.38 -1.66 4.68
CA ASP A 159 7.75 -2.77 3.79
C ASP A 159 8.15 -2.19 2.42
N ILE A 160 9.41 -2.33 2.02
CA ILE A 160 9.95 -1.68 0.82
C ILE A 160 9.22 -2.13 -0.45
N ALA A 161 8.80 -3.41 -0.51
CA ALA A 161 8.08 -3.94 -1.65
C ALA A 161 6.71 -3.27 -1.77
N LYS A 162 6.00 -3.04 -0.65
CA LYS A 162 4.71 -2.33 -0.65
C LYS A 162 4.87 -0.86 -1.08
N CYS A 163 5.93 -0.20 -0.64
CA CYS A 163 6.23 1.17 -1.08
C CYS A 163 6.46 1.24 -2.59
N LEU A 164 7.24 0.31 -3.15
CA LEU A 164 7.52 0.24 -4.58
C LEU A 164 6.25 -0.09 -5.39
N TYR A 165 5.46 -1.06 -4.94
CA TYR A 165 4.18 -1.43 -5.55
C TYR A 165 3.15 -0.29 -5.55
N ASP A 166 3.05 0.47 -4.45
CA ASP A 166 2.19 1.64 -4.39
C ASP A 166 2.69 2.77 -5.31
N ALA A 167 4.01 2.94 -5.46
CA ALA A 167 4.61 3.93 -6.37
C ALA A 167 4.37 3.59 -7.84
N ILE A 168 4.64 2.33 -8.24
CA ILE A 168 4.36 1.79 -9.59
C ILE A 168 2.89 2.03 -9.95
N ALA A 169 1.97 1.58 -9.09
CA ALA A 169 0.53 1.72 -9.34
C ALA A 169 0.08 3.20 -9.46
N ARG A 170 0.70 4.13 -8.71
CA ARG A 170 0.40 5.57 -8.82
C ARG A 170 0.88 6.14 -10.15
N MET A 171 2.11 5.83 -10.56
CA MET A 171 2.65 6.28 -11.85
C MET A 171 1.80 5.77 -13.03
N GLU A 172 1.41 4.50 -13.01
CA GLU A 172 0.58 3.89 -14.05
C GLU A 172 -0.72 4.65 -14.27
N ARG A 173 -1.46 4.96 -13.19
CA ARG A 173 -2.70 5.74 -13.26
C ARG A 173 -2.51 7.11 -13.89
N VAL A 174 -1.39 7.79 -13.61
CA VAL A 174 -1.08 9.09 -14.25
C VAL A 174 -0.87 8.92 -15.75
N THR A 175 -0.15 7.88 -16.17
CA THR A 175 0.06 7.60 -17.60
C THR A 175 -1.24 7.24 -18.31
N GLU A 176 -2.14 6.47 -17.70
CA GLU A 176 -3.45 6.16 -18.28
C GLU A 176 -4.36 7.40 -18.37
N LYS A 177 -4.44 8.19 -17.30
CA LYS A 177 -5.26 9.42 -17.28
C LYS A 177 -4.78 10.45 -18.27
N GLY A 178 -3.46 10.66 -18.38
CA GLY A 178 -2.91 11.57 -19.38
C GLY A 178 -3.09 11.07 -20.81
N LYS A 179 -2.96 9.76 -21.07
CA LYS A 179 -3.33 9.19 -22.37
C LYS A 179 -4.81 9.41 -22.72
N ALA A 180 -5.71 9.31 -21.74
CA ALA A 180 -7.13 9.62 -21.92
C ALA A 180 -7.40 11.12 -22.15
N ALA A 181 -6.57 12.02 -21.56
CA ALA A 181 -6.66 13.46 -21.78
C ALA A 181 -6.13 13.89 -23.16
N ILE A 182 -4.97 13.34 -23.58
CA ILE A 182 -4.32 13.63 -24.87
C ILE A 182 -5.16 13.16 -26.07
N ALA A 183 -6.04 12.18 -25.88
CA ALA A 183 -7.01 11.75 -26.92
C ALA A 183 -7.97 12.87 -27.39
N ASN A 184 -8.02 14.02 -26.70
CA ASN A 184 -8.93 15.14 -27.00
C ASN A 184 -8.24 16.50 -27.23
N VAL A 185 -6.90 16.61 -27.17
CA VAL A 185 -6.18 17.89 -27.38
C VAL A 185 -4.89 17.65 -28.18
N PRO A 186 -4.67 18.35 -29.31
CA PRO A 186 -3.39 18.33 -30.01
C PRO A 186 -2.35 19.23 -29.34
N ASP A 187 -1.13 18.69 -29.20
CA ASP A 187 0.14 19.33 -28.84
C ASP A 187 0.23 20.20 -27.57
N GLY A 188 1.08 19.73 -26.63
CA GLY A 188 1.80 20.57 -25.68
C GLY A 188 1.53 20.30 -24.20
N ASP A 189 2.39 19.50 -23.55
CA ASP A 189 2.74 19.72 -22.14
C ASP A 189 4.02 18.94 -21.73
N ASP A 190 5.08 19.66 -21.34
CA ASP A 190 6.42 19.10 -21.06
C ASP A 190 6.44 18.06 -19.91
N LYS A 191 5.43 18.11 -19.03
CA LYS A 191 5.29 17.17 -17.91
C LYS A 191 5.12 15.72 -18.35
N PHE A 192 4.54 15.48 -19.52
CA PHE A 192 4.35 14.12 -20.02
C PHE A 192 5.64 13.50 -20.54
N SER A 193 6.49 14.31 -21.18
CA SER A 193 7.83 13.92 -21.63
C SER A 193 8.70 13.43 -20.47
N ILE A 194 8.61 14.05 -19.29
CA ILE A 194 9.34 13.60 -18.08
C ILE A 194 8.88 12.21 -17.65
N VAL A 195 7.56 11.95 -17.60
CA VAL A 195 7.03 10.62 -17.19
C VAL A 195 7.33 9.54 -18.24
N GLU A 196 7.33 9.90 -19.53
CA GLU A 196 7.63 8.96 -20.62
C GLU A 196 9.14 8.67 -20.77
N ALA A 197 10.01 9.67 -20.61
CA ALA A 197 11.45 9.48 -20.55
C ALA A 197 11.88 8.72 -19.29
N PHE A 198 11.28 9.02 -18.13
CA PHE A 198 11.50 8.29 -16.90
C PHE A 198 10.97 6.85 -16.98
N LYS A 199 9.89 6.63 -17.74
CA LYS A 199 9.43 5.29 -18.14
C LYS A 199 10.49 4.58 -19.00
N GLU A 200 11.01 5.18 -20.07
CA GLU A 200 12.09 4.54 -20.83
C GLU A 200 13.34 4.25 -19.97
N GLN A 201 13.65 5.09 -18.97
CA GLN A 201 14.77 4.85 -18.05
C GLN A 201 14.53 3.70 -17.06
N MET A 202 13.34 3.58 -16.46
CA MET A 202 13.02 2.48 -15.53
C MET A 202 12.61 1.16 -16.21
N PHE A 203 12.08 1.21 -17.45
CA PHE A 203 11.43 0.05 -18.09
C PHE A 203 12.33 -0.67 -19.10
N ARG A 204 13.45 -0.08 -19.53
CA ARG A 204 14.41 -0.73 -20.47
C ARG A 204 15.34 -1.81 -19.89
N PRO A 205 15.71 -1.84 -18.60
CA PRO A 205 16.59 -2.90 -18.12
C PRO A 205 15.80 -4.19 -17.96
N CYS A 206 16.22 -5.21 -18.70
CA CYS A 206 15.73 -6.57 -18.50
C CYS A 206 16.43 -7.22 -17.29
N LEU A 207 15.89 -8.34 -16.83
CA LEU A 207 16.50 -9.12 -15.74
C LEU A 207 17.94 -9.55 -16.05
N SER A 208 18.33 -9.67 -17.33
CA SER A 208 19.71 -9.87 -17.78
C SER A 208 20.73 -8.86 -17.23
N ALA A 209 20.33 -7.65 -16.87
CA ALA A 209 21.21 -6.64 -16.29
C ALA A 209 21.61 -6.95 -14.83
N ILE A 210 20.83 -7.79 -14.13
CA ILE A 210 20.97 -8.05 -12.68
C ILE A 210 21.01 -9.53 -12.32
N ALA A 211 20.62 -10.41 -13.23
CA ALA A 211 20.85 -11.84 -13.18
C ALA A 211 22.35 -12.12 -13.43
N SER A 212 23.19 -11.82 -12.44
CA SER A 212 24.60 -12.16 -12.49
C SER A 212 24.78 -13.68 -12.58
N THR A 213 25.65 -14.11 -13.49
CA THR A 213 26.10 -15.50 -13.64
C THR A 213 26.79 -16.05 -12.39
N ASP A 214 27.25 -15.17 -11.49
CA ASP A 214 27.88 -15.54 -10.21
C ASP A 214 26.86 -15.97 -9.14
N SER A 215 25.55 -15.74 -9.36
CA SER A 215 24.49 -16.12 -8.43
C SER A 215 24.28 -17.65 -8.42
N THR A 216 24.85 -18.34 -7.44
CA THR A 216 24.72 -19.79 -7.29
C THR A 216 23.26 -20.20 -7.03
N VAL A 217 22.59 -20.75 -8.05
CA VAL A 217 21.26 -21.35 -7.90
C VAL A 217 21.36 -22.59 -7.02
N VAL A 218 20.67 -22.58 -5.87
CA VAL A 218 20.63 -23.73 -4.97
C VAL A 218 19.66 -24.77 -5.54
N MET A 219 20.21 -25.91 -5.96
CA MET A 219 19.45 -27.03 -6.50
C MET A 219 19.27 -28.13 -5.45
N VAL A 220 18.03 -28.59 -5.26
CA VAL A 220 17.67 -29.65 -4.30
C VAL A 220 16.81 -30.73 -4.95
N SER A 221 16.95 -31.96 -4.45
CA SER A 221 16.10 -33.09 -4.87
C SER A 221 14.71 -32.98 -4.22
N PRO A 222 13.60 -33.39 -4.87
CA PRO A 222 12.29 -33.47 -4.23
C PRO A 222 12.29 -34.31 -2.93
N GLY A 223 13.14 -35.35 -2.89
CA GLY A 223 13.33 -36.23 -1.74
C GLY A 223 14.38 -35.77 -0.73
N ASP A 224 15.09 -34.66 -0.95
CA ASP A 224 15.94 -34.07 0.10
C ASP A 224 15.04 -33.69 1.29
N SER A 225 15.56 -33.77 2.52
CA SER A 225 14.83 -33.22 3.67
C SER A 225 14.89 -31.70 3.69
N VAL A 226 13.87 -31.07 4.30
CA VAL A 226 13.86 -29.61 4.50
C VAL A 226 15.12 -29.14 5.20
N LEU A 227 15.63 -29.88 6.20
CA LEU A 227 16.87 -29.57 6.89
C LEU A 227 18.08 -29.55 5.95
N ALA A 228 18.23 -30.59 5.10
CA ALA A 228 19.32 -30.67 4.13
C ALA A 228 19.25 -29.53 3.09
N ALA A 229 18.05 -29.25 2.57
CA ALA A 229 17.81 -28.13 1.67
C ALA A 229 18.13 -26.78 2.33
N THR A 230 17.71 -26.59 3.59
CA THR A 230 17.99 -25.36 4.34
C THR A 230 19.50 -25.16 4.57
N LYS A 231 20.26 -26.22 4.86
CA LYS A 231 21.73 -26.13 4.99
C LYS A 231 22.39 -25.69 3.68
N LYS A 232 22.02 -26.30 2.56
CA LYS A 232 22.48 -25.87 1.21
C LYS A 232 22.15 -24.40 0.93
N MET A 233 20.95 -23.95 1.30
CA MET A 233 20.55 -22.54 1.18
C MET A 233 21.45 -21.61 2.02
N VAL A 234 21.78 -21.97 3.26
CA VAL A 234 22.69 -21.18 4.12
C VAL A 234 24.11 -21.14 3.57
N GLU A 235 24.64 -22.28 3.12
CA GLU A 235 25.98 -22.38 2.53
C GLU A 235 26.12 -21.45 1.31
N ALA A 236 25.14 -21.47 0.41
CA ALA A 236 25.05 -20.58 -0.75
C ALA A 236 24.53 -19.17 -0.44
N HIS A 237 24.30 -18.82 0.84
CA HIS A 237 23.77 -17.52 1.30
C HIS A 237 22.39 -17.14 0.73
N ALA A 238 21.67 -18.11 0.16
CA ALA A 238 20.39 -17.96 -0.51
C ALA A 238 19.19 -17.98 0.46
N SER A 239 18.07 -17.38 0.03
CA SER A 239 16.78 -17.39 0.75
C SER A 239 15.74 -18.32 0.12
N SER A 240 16.09 -19.00 -0.97
CA SER A 240 15.30 -20.00 -1.69
C SER A 240 16.17 -21.06 -2.37
N ALA A 241 15.54 -22.15 -2.81
CA ALA A 241 16.16 -23.22 -3.60
C ALA A 241 15.18 -23.73 -4.67
N VAL A 242 15.69 -24.04 -5.86
CA VAL A 242 14.94 -24.72 -6.92
C VAL A 242 14.94 -26.22 -6.65
N VAL A 243 13.76 -26.82 -6.73
CA VAL A 243 13.54 -28.26 -6.59
C VAL A 243 13.49 -28.87 -7.98
N ALA A 244 14.38 -29.80 -8.29
CA ALA A 244 14.55 -30.31 -9.65
C ALA A 244 14.87 -31.81 -9.71
N VAL A 245 14.53 -32.43 -10.84
CA VAL A 245 14.97 -33.79 -11.19
C VAL A 245 15.67 -33.72 -12.54
N GLY A 246 16.99 -33.97 -12.54
CA GLY A 246 17.84 -33.60 -13.67
C GLY A 246 17.78 -32.09 -13.92
N ASN A 247 17.68 -31.68 -15.19
CA ASN A 247 17.60 -30.27 -15.56
C ASN A 247 16.18 -29.68 -15.48
N LYS A 248 15.15 -30.46 -15.09
CA LYS A 248 13.77 -29.96 -15.02
C LYS A 248 13.43 -29.51 -13.60
N ALA A 249 13.17 -28.20 -13.45
CA ALA A 249 12.55 -27.64 -12.26
C ALA A 249 11.11 -28.17 -12.09
N GLN A 250 10.76 -28.54 -10.87
CA GLN A 250 9.44 -29.02 -10.45
C GLN A 250 8.82 -28.13 -9.37
N GLY A 251 9.64 -27.36 -8.65
CA GLY A 251 9.18 -26.51 -7.57
C GLY A 251 10.21 -25.49 -7.12
N ILE A 252 9.81 -24.63 -6.19
CA ILE A 252 10.70 -23.76 -5.42
C ILE A 252 10.40 -23.93 -3.92
N LEU A 253 11.44 -23.98 -3.10
CA LEU A 253 11.35 -23.92 -1.65
C LEU A 253 11.91 -22.57 -1.18
N THR A 254 11.16 -21.85 -0.34
CA THR A 254 11.61 -20.58 0.24
C THR A 254 11.71 -20.67 1.77
N SER A 255 12.47 -19.75 2.40
CA SER A 255 12.45 -19.57 3.87
C SER A 255 11.04 -19.40 4.43
N ARG A 256 10.13 -18.79 3.65
CA ARG A 256 8.73 -18.63 4.03
C ARG A 256 7.97 -19.95 4.04
N ASP A 257 8.23 -20.83 3.08
CA ASP A 257 7.57 -22.14 3.02
C ASP A 257 8.00 -23.02 4.19
N ILE A 258 9.28 -22.96 4.59
CA ILE A 258 9.80 -23.61 5.80
C ILE A 258 9.01 -23.13 7.03
N LEU A 259 8.89 -21.81 7.24
CA LEU A 259 8.12 -21.29 8.37
C LEU A 259 6.64 -21.68 8.32
N MET A 260 5.98 -21.47 7.18
CA MET A 260 4.53 -21.57 7.03
C MET A 260 3.99 -23.00 6.92
N ARG A 261 4.75 -23.91 6.30
CA ARG A 261 4.31 -25.26 5.92
C ARG A 261 5.00 -26.36 6.75
N VAL A 262 6.16 -26.08 7.35
CA VAL A 262 6.87 -27.03 8.23
C VAL A 262 6.68 -26.62 9.70
N ILE A 263 7.26 -25.49 10.11
CA ILE A 263 7.35 -25.12 11.54
C ILE A 263 5.98 -24.77 12.14
N ALA A 264 5.21 -23.90 11.47
CA ALA A 264 3.85 -23.56 11.90
C ALA A 264 2.85 -24.74 11.80
N LYS A 265 3.24 -25.84 11.14
CA LYS A 265 2.47 -27.10 11.04
C LYS A 265 3.00 -28.20 11.96
N ASN A 266 4.00 -27.91 12.79
CA ASN A 266 4.61 -28.85 13.72
C ASN A 266 5.21 -30.10 13.04
N LEU A 267 5.64 -29.96 11.78
CA LEU A 267 6.34 -30.99 11.02
C LEU A 267 7.85 -30.94 11.32
N SER A 268 8.50 -32.09 11.29
CA SER A 268 9.93 -32.20 11.60
C SER A 268 10.80 -31.89 10.37
N PRO A 269 11.73 -30.91 10.40
CA PRO A 269 12.51 -30.52 9.21
C PRO A 269 13.48 -31.60 8.71
N ASP A 270 13.92 -32.49 9.59
CA ASP A 270 14.86 -33.58 9.30
C ASP A 270 14.26 -34.70 8.43
N SER A 271 12.97 -34.99 8.62
CA SER A 271 12.24 -36.10 7.99
C SER A 271 11.17 -35.67 6.99
N THR A 272 10.81 -34.38 6.94
CA THR A 272 9.89 -33.85 5.93
C THR A 272 10.64 -33.65 4.60
N PRO A 273 10.29 -34.36 3.51
CA PRO A 273 10.88 -34.12 2.20
C PRO A 273 10.39 -32.81 1.60
N VAL A 274 11.26 -32.16 0.80
CA VAL A 274 11.01 -30.86 0.17
C VAL A 274 9.74 -30.89 -0.70
N GLU A 275 9.49 -31.96 -1.45
CA GLU A 275 8.33 -32.10 -2.35
C GLU A 275 6.97 -31.85 -1.67
N LYS A 276 6.85 -32.15 -0.37
CA LYS A 276 5.59 -31.99 0.39
C LYS A 276 5.31 -30.55 0.79
N VAL A 277 6.32 -29.67 0.73
CA VAL A 277 6.22 -28.28 1.20
C VAL A 277 6.70 -27.24 0.20
N MET A 278 7.37 -27.63 -0.88
CA MET A 278 7.70 -26.73 -1.98
C MET A 278 6.45 -26.11 -2.61
N THR A 279 6.61 -24.98 -3.28
CA THR A 279 5.61 -24.46 -4.22
C THR A 279 5.86 -25.14 -5.57
N PRO A 280 4.97 -25.99 -6.08
CA PRO A 280 5.14 -26.65 -7.38
C PRO A 280 5.00 -25.65 -8.52
N ASP A 281 5.58 -25.99 -9.69
CA ASP A 281 5.44 -25.25 -10.95
C ASP A 281 5.58 -23.70 -10.79
N PRO A 282 6.74 -23.21 -10.29
CA PRO A 282 6.92 -21.79 -10.00
C PRO A 282 6.86 -20.96 -11.29
N GLU A 283 6.25 -19.79 -11.20
CA GLU A 283 6.33 -18.77 -12.24
C GLU A 283 7.80 -18.40 -12.46
N CYS A 284 8.27 -18.46 -13.71
CA CYS A 284 9.65 -18.19 -14.10
C CYS A 284 9.69 -17.05 -15.11
N ALA A 285 10.64 -16.14 -14.96
CA ALA A 285 10.87 -15.07 -15.93
C ALA A 285 11.97 -15.47 -16.93
N THR A 286 11.98 -14.83 -18.10
CA THR A 286 13.12 -14.90 -19.01
C THR A 286 14.13 -13.79 -18.70
N VAL A 287 15.39 -13.98 -19.07
CA VAL A 287 16.43 -12.93 -19.01
C VAL A 287 16.04 -11.64 -19.74
N ASP A 288 15.19 -11.74 -20.77
CA ASP A 288 14.72 -10.62 -21.58
C ASP A 288 13.48 -9.91 -20.97
N MET A 289 12.93 -10.39 -19.84
CA MET A 289 11.79 -9.74 -19.14
C MET A 289 12.21 -8.40 -18.51
N PRO A 290 11.44 -7.30 -18.67
CA PRO A 290 11.70 -6.03 -17.98
C PRO A 290 11.62 -6.14 -16.46
N ILE A 291 12.50 -5.44 -15.74
CA ILE A 291 12.51 -5.35 -14.27
C ILE A 291 11.14 -4.97 -13.69
N LEU A 292 10.44 -4.02 -14.33
CA LEU A 292 9.12 -3.59 -13.86
C LEU A 292 8.06 -4.69 -14.01
N ASP A 293 8.08 -5.42 -15.12
CA ASP A 293 7.09 -6.48 -15.34
C ASP A 293 7.33 -7.66 -14.40
N ALA A 294 8.59 -7.96 -14.07
CA ALA A 294 8.92 -8.87 -12.97
C ALA A 294 8.34 -8.41 -11.62
N LEU A 295 8.50 -7.13 -11.25
CA LEU A 295 7.93 -6.56 -10.02
C LEU A 295 6.39 -6.63 -10.00
N ARG A 296 5.73 -6.35 -11.14
CA ARG A 296 4.27 -6.52 -11.30
C ARG A 296 3.87 -7.98 -11.13
N THR A 297 4.53 -8.92 -11.79
CA THR A 297 4.22 -10.35 -11.67
C THR A 297 4.34 -10.81 -10.21
N MET A 298 5.41 -10.43 -9.50
CA MET A 298 5.57 -10.68 -8.06
C MET A 298 4.43 -10.07 -7.23
N GLN A 299 4.06 -8.81 -7.52
CA GLN A 299 2.97 -8.09 -6.85
C GLN A 299 1.62 -8.78 -7.06
N GLU A 300 1.30 -9.20 -8.28
CA GLU A 300 0.01 -9.79 -8.64
C GLU A 300 -0.12 -11.22 -8.11
N ARG A 301 0.90 -12.05 -8.37
CA ARG A 301 0.97 -13.47 -8.01
C ARG A 301 1.31 -13.73 -6.54
N LYS A 302 1.72 -12.71 -5.79
CA LYS A 302 2.03 -12.74 -4.34
C LYS A 302 3.22 -13.63 -3.96
N PHE A 303 4.26 -13.66 -4.80
CA PHE A 303 5.55 -14.26 -4.48
C PHE A 303 6.66 -13.20 -4.44
N LEU A 304 7.76 -13.50 -3.76
CA LEU A 304 8.90 -12.59 -3.56
C LEU A 304 10.23 -13.12 -4.11
N HIS A 305 10.19 -14.28 -4.78
CA HIS A 305 11.33 -14.95 -5.41
C HIS A 305 10.92 -15.33 -6.83
N LEU A 306 11.75 -14.97 -7.81
CA LEU A 306 11.49 -15.18 -9.22
C LEU A 306 12.69 -15.90 -9.85
N PRO A 307 12.57 -17.20 -10.16
CA PRO A 307 13.54 -17.90 -10.99
C PRO A 307 13.63 -17.23 -12.37
N VAL A 308 14.87 -17.02 -12.84
CA VAL A 308 15.15 -16.45 -14.16
C VAL A 308 15.76 -17.52 -15.05
N MET A 309 15.16 -17.73 -16.21
CA MET A 309 15.58 -18.68 -17.22
C MET A 309 16.34 -17.99 -18.36
N ASP A 310 17.38 -18.66 -18.84
CA ASP A 310 18.02 -18.34 -20.12
C ASP A 310 17.11 -18.72 -21.31
N ARG A 311 17.66 -18.55 -22.52
CA ARG A 311 16.95 -18.85 -23.77
C ARG A 311 16.82 -20.35 -24.07
N ASP A 312 17.59 -21.18 -23.38
CA ASP A 312 17.55 -22.65 -23.48
C ASP A 312 16.60 -23.27 -22.44
N GLY A 313 15.97 -22.44 -21.59
CA GLY A 313 15.01 -22.84 -20.57
C GLY A 313 15.63 -23.31 -19.25
N SER A 314 16.93 -23.09 -19.06
CA SER A 314 17.62 -23.43 -17.81
C SER A 314 17.55 -22.26 -16.83
N ILE A 315 17.30 -22.55 -15.55
CA ILE A 315 17.28 -21.52 -14.51
C ILE A 315 18.73 -21.12 -14.19
N ILE A 316 19.09 -19.87 -14.49
CA ILE A 316 20.43 -19.32 -14.27
C ILE A 316 20.56 -18.51 -12.99
N SER A 317 19.45 -17.99 -12.45
CA SER A 317 19.44 -17.25 -11.19
C SER A 317 18.06 -17.32 -10.52
N ILE A 318 17.99 -16.96 -9.25
CA ILE A 318 16.73 -16.66 -8.56
C ILE A 318 16.89 -15.25 -7.99
N LEU A 319 16.06 -14.32 -8.44
CA LEU A 319 16.07 -12.94 -7.97
C LEU A 319 14.98 -12.75 -6.93
N ASP A 320 15.30 -12.15 -5.78
CA ASP A 320 14.30 -11.78 -4.79
C ASP A 320 13.84 -10.31 -4.95
N VAL A 321 12.75 -9.94 -4.26
CA VAL A 321 12.17 -8.60 -4.40
C VAL A 321 13.14 -7.49 -3.97
N ILE A 322 14.10 -7.76 -3.07
CA ILE A 322 15.15 -6.80 -2.69
C ILE A 322 16.12 -6.63 -3.84
N ASP A 323 16.57 -7.72 -4.47
CA ASP A 323 17.51 -7.66 -5.60
C ASP A 323 16.91 -6.82 -6.74
N ILE A 324 15.65 -7.09 -7.10
CA ILE A 324 14.96 -6.38 -8.19
C ILE A 324 14.60 -4.93 -7.79
N THR A 325 14.29 -4.67 -6.52
CA THR A 325 14.08 -3.29 -6.01
C THR A 325 15.38 -2.49 -6.04
N HIS A 326 16.49 -3.06 -5.55
CA HIS A 326 17.80 -2.40 -5.53
C HIS A 326 18.31 -2.18 -6.95
N ALA A 327 18.05 -3.11 -7.87
CA ALA A 327 18.33 -2.95 -9.29
C ALA A 327 17.58 -1.76 -9.89
N ALA A 328 16.25 -1.72 -9.74
CA ALA A 328 15.43 -0.62 -10.23
C ALA A 328 15.90 0.75 -9.71
N ILE A 329 16.35 0.79 -8.45
CA ILE A 329 16.85 1.99 -7.77
C ILE A 329 18.24 2.37 -8.29
N SER A 330 19.22 1.46 -8.31
CA SER A 330 20.59 1.78 -8.75
C SER A 330 20.73 2.06 -10.24
N ILE A 331 19.82 1.56 -11.06
CA ILE A 331 19.76 1.94 -12.48
C ILE A 331 19.40 3.42 -12.63
N VAL A 332 18.44 3.90 -11.83
CA VAL A 332 18.10 5.34 -11.75
C VAL A 332 19.27 6.18 -11.20
N GLU A 333 20.09 5.63 -10.30
CA GLU A 333 21.34 6.27 -9.83
C GLU A 333 22.39 6.39 -10.95
N SER A 334 22.63 5.30 -11.68
CA SER A 334 23.71 5.21 -12.67
C SER A 334 23.50 6.00 -13.97
N SER A 335 22.27 6.44 -14.24
CA SER A 335 21.93 7.23 -15.44
C SER A 335 22.24 8.74 -15.34
N GLY A 336 22.90 9.20 -14.26
CA GLY A 336 23.36 10.58 -14.11
C GLY A 336 24.87 10.67 -13.92
N GLU A 337 25.61 11.09 -14.96
CA GLU A 337 27.02 11.45 -14.81
C GLU A 337 27.16 12.78 -14.03
N GLY A 338 27.39 12.70 -12.71
CA GLY A 338 27.89 13.82 -11.92
C GLY A 338 27.36 13.91 -10.48
N SER A 339 28.25 13.63 -9.51
CA SER A 339 28.05 13.75 -8.06
C SER A 339 27.05 12.77 -7.42
N ASP A 340 27.43 12.18 -6.28
CA ASP A 340 26.55 11.32 -5.45
C ASP A 340 25.23 12.02 -5.06
N ASP A 341 25.26 13.36 -4.99
CA ASP A 341 24.11 14.22 -4.68
C ASP A 341 23.02 14.14 -5.77
N ALA A 342 23.38 13.87 -7.03
CA ALA A 342 22.43 13.77 -8.14
C ALA A 342 21.69 12.43 -8.17
N ALA A 343 22.35 11.34 -7.79
CA ALA A 343 21.77 10.00 -7.70
C ALA A 343 20.66 9.95 -6.63
N ALA A 344 20.97 10.46 -5.43
CA ALA A 344 19.97 10.68 -4.38
C ALA A 344 18.82 11.56 -4.89
N SER A 345 19.11 12.62 -5.66
CA SER A 345 18.08 13.50 -6.23
C SER A 345 17.13 12.81 -7.22
N MET A 346 17.55 11.78 -7.95
CA MET A 346 16.66 11.08 -8.90
C MET A 346 15.77 10.04 -8.23
N ILE A 347 16.28 9.32 -7.22
CA ILE A 347 15.44 8.48 -6.35
C ILE A 347 14.49 9.34 -5.53
N GLN A 348 14.96 10.47 -5.02
CA GLN A 348 14.12 11.47 -4.37
C GLN A 348 13.06 11.99 -5.34
N ARG A 349 13.39 12.37 -6.57
CA ARG A 349 12.39 12.76 -7.61
C ARG A 349 11.43 11.63 -7.96
N PHE A 350 11.87 10.37 -7.98
CA PHE A 350 11.00 9.22 -8.19
C PHE A 350 9.98 9.08 -7.07
N TRP A 351 10.45 9.04 -5.82
CA TRP A 351 9.58 8.96 -4.66
C TRP A 351 8.71 10.21 -4.58
N ASP A 352 9.26 11.42 -4.66
CA ASP A 352 8.50 12.68 -4.67
C ASP A 352 7.50 12.73 -5.82
N SER A 353 7.79 12.22 -7.02
CA SER A 353 6.80 12.13 -8.10
C SER A 353 5.71 11.11 -7.76
N ALA A 354 6.07 9.91 -7.30
CA ALA A 354 5.10 8.89 -6.89
C ALA A 354 4.33 9.25 -5.60
N MET A 355 4.80 10.22 -4.82
CA MET A 355 4.31 10.59 -3.49
C MET A 355 3.72 12.00 -3.42
N ALA A 356 3.96 12.86 -4.40
CA ALA A 356 3.22 14.10 -4.64
C ALA A 356 1.89 13.82 -5.37
N LEU A 357 1.79 12.69 -6.04
CA LEU A 357 0.50 12.10 -6.37
C LEU A 357 -0.26 11.79 -5.06
N GLY A 358 -1.51 12.22 -5.04
CA GLY A 358 -2.36 12.20 -3.85
C GLY A 358 -2.57 10.81 -3.25
N PRO A 359 -3.24 10.72 -2.08
CA PRO A 359 -3.72 9.44 -1.56
C PRO A 359 -4.48 8.66 -2.63
N LEU A 360 -4.44 7.32 -2.53
CA LEU A 360 -5.17 6.44 -3.45
C LEU A 360 -6.70 6.59 -3.35
N ASP A 361 -7.16 7.35 -2.35
CA ASP A 361 -8.53 7.51 -1.93
C ASP A 361 -9.12 8.90 -2.27
N ASP A 362 -8.30 9.86 -2.73
CA ASP A 362 -8.71 11.25 -3.04
C ASP A 362 -8.83 11.50 -4.57
N GLU A 363 -9.64 10.72 -5.28
CA GLU A 363 -9.94 10.95 -6.71
C GLU A 363 -11.44 10.84 -7.05
N THR A 364 -12.27 11.53 -6.28
CA THR A 364 -13.54 12.07 -6.76
C THR A 364 -13.67 13.55 -6.38
N ASP A 365 -12.90 14.44 -7.04
CA ASP A 365 -13.25 15.88 -7.13
C ASP A 365 -12.44 16.71 -8.16
N THR A 366 -11.92 16.09 -9.22
CA THR A 366 -11.30 16.81 -10.36
C THR A 366 -12.29 17.13 -11.50
N GLN A 367 -13.55 17.45 -11.16
CA GLN A 367 -14.56 17.99 -12.09
C GLN A 367 -15.48 19.07 -11.46
N SER A 368 -14.95 20.04 -10.71
CA SER A 368 -15.77 21.19 -10.25
C SER A 368 -15.06 22.56 -10.12
N GLN A 369 -13.92 22.78 -10.79
CA GLN A 369 -13.24 24.10 -10.79
C GLN A 369 -13.82 25.12 -11.81
N MET A 370 -15.13 25.06 -12.09
CA MET A 370 -15.84 26.10 -12.88
C MET A 370 -17.12 26.60 -12.20
N SER A 371 -17.34 26.36 -10.90
CA SER A 371 -18.57 26.77 -10.21
C SER A 371 -18.38 27.60 -8.94
N GLU A 372 -17.15 27.79 -8.46
CA GLU A 372 -16.88 28.61 -7.27
C GLU A 372 -16.97 30.13 -7.53
N ALA A 373 -16.78 30.58 -8.78
CA ALA A 373 -16.83 32.00 -9.15
C ALA A 373 -18.24 32.64 -9.07
N THR A 374 -19.29 31.85 -8.82
CA THR A 374 -20.69 32.32 -8.76
C THR A 374 -21.33 32.09 -7.38
N ARG A 375 -20.58 31.60 -6.40
CA ARG A 375 -21.10 31.22 -5.06
C ARG A 375 -20.54 32.09 -3.92
N SER A 376 -19.88 33.19 -4.24
CA SER A 376 -19.30 34.17 -3.30
C SER A 376 -20.19 35.39 -3.04
N GLN A 377 -21.48 35.35 -3.41
CA GLN A 377 -22.49 36.37 -3.13
C GLN A 377 -23.81 35.77 -2.62
N MET A 378 -23.78 35.09 -1.46
CA MET A 378 -24.88 34.99 -0.50
C MET A 378 -24.38 34.24 0.75
N MET A 379 -25.01 34.49 1.91
CA MET A 379 -24.61 33.98 3.24
C MET A 379 -23.38 34.65 3.87
N SER A 380 -23.42 35.98 3.97
CA SER A 380 -22.99 36.65 5.20
C SER A 380 -24.07 36.50 6.28
N GLU A 381 -23.65 36.56 7.55
CA GLU A 381 -24.49 36.63 8.77
C GLU A 381 -25.22 35.35 9.24
N ALA A 382 -24.59 34.64 10.20
CA ALA A 382 -25.15 34.44 11.54
C ALA A 382 -24.08 33.82 12.48
N HIS A 383 -23.76 34.50 13.59
CA HIS A 383 -22.99 33.94 14.70
C HIS A 383 -23.94 33.36 15.75
N HIS A 384 -23.62 32.21 16.35
CA HIS A 384 -23.56 32.06 17.82
C HIS A 384 -22.90 30.74 18.25
N GLU A 385 -22.16 30.79 19.36
CA GLU A 385 -21.48 29.66 19.98
C GLU A 385 -22.39 28.92 20.98
N SER A 386 -22.23 27.60 21.13
CA SER A 386 -21.57 26.98 22.32
C SER A 386 -22.10 25.58 22.74
N VAL A 387 -21.19 24.81 23.37
CA VAL A 387 -21.37 23.65 24.28
C VAL A 387 -21.57 22.23 23.71
N ALA A 388 -20.49 21.45 23.85
CA ALA A 388 -20.36 20.02 24.17
C ALA A 388 -21.09 18.92 23.36
N GLY A 389 -20.28 18.08 22.70
CA GLY A 389 -20.64 16.76 22.19
C GLY A 389 -19.47 16.15 21.43
N SER A 390 -18.68 15.26 22.06
CA SER A 390 -17.55 14.59 21.40
C SER A 390 -18.04 13.36 20.62
N GLU A 391 -18.71 13.58 19.50
CA GLU A 391 -18.99 12.50 18.55
C GLU A 391 -17.72 12.13 17.79
N ALA A 392 -17.41 10.84 17.78
CA ALA A 392 -16.33 10.30 16.96
C ALA A 392 -16.71 10.47 15.49
N VAL A 393 -15.93 11.25 14.75
CA VAL A 393 -16.12 11.43 13.30
C VAL A 393 -15.75 10.11 12.60
N TYR A 394 -16.70 9.19 12.53
CA TYR A 394 -16.59 8.01 11.69
C TYR A 394 -16.54 8.44 10.21
N PRO A 395 -15.86 7.69 9.32
CA PRO A 395 -15.79 8.03 7.91
C PRO A 395 -17.19 8.22 7.30
N SER A 396 -17.40 9.19 6.41
CA SER A 396 -18.68 9.35 5.70
C SER A 396 -19.00 8.19 4.75
N VAL A 397 -18.00 7.36 4.44
CA VAL A 397 -18.02 6.28 3.46
C VAL A 397 -17.99 4.90 4.13
N PHE A 398 -18.68 3.92 3.54
CA PHE A 398 -18.61 2.51 3.94
C PHE A 398 -18.60 1.57 2.74
N SER A 399 -18.13 0.34 2.93
CA SER A 399 -18.03 -0.67 1.88
C SER A 399 -19.23 -1.61 1.84
N PHE A 400 -19.61 -2.00 0.62
CA PHE A 400 -20.75 -2.87 0.34
C PHE A 400 -20.37 -3.99 -0.63
N LYS A 401 -21.00 -5.16 -0.46
CA LYS A 401 -20.88 -6.34 -1.33
C LYS A 401 -22.26 -6.70 -1.87
N LEU A 402 -22.48 -6.51 -3.17
CA LEU A 402 -23.76 -6.75 -3.81
C LEU A 402 -23.68 -7.97 -4.72
N GLN A 403 -24.54 -8.97 -4.50
CA GLN A 403 -24.62 -10.13 -5.38
C GLN A 403 -25.66 -9.90 -6.48
N ASP A 404 -25.28 -10.05 -7.74
CA ASP A 404 -26.21 -9.94 -8.86
C ASP A 404 -26.96 -11.25 -9.17
N ARG A 405 -27.99 -11.16 -10.03
CA ARG A 405 -28.81 -12.31 -10.44
C ARG A 405 -28.03 -13.40 -11.19
N ARG A 406 -26.81 -13.11 -11.65
CA ARG A 406 -25.90 -14.06 -12.32
C ARG A 406 -24.88 -14.64 -11.34
N GLY A 407 -25.03 -14.37 -10.04
CA GLY A 407 -24.15 -14.84 -8.97
C GLY A 407 -22.85 -14.06 -8.81
N ARG A 408 -22.61 -13.02 -9.62
CA ARG A 408 -21.36 -12.24 -9.54
C ARG A 408 -21.42 -11.29 -8.35
N MET A 409 -20.30 -11.17 -7.63
CA MET A 409 -20.18 -10.34 -6.44
C MET A 409 -19.52 -9.00 -6.79
N HIS A 410 -20.31 -7.93 -6.75
CA HIS A 410 -19.86 -6.56 -6.95
C HIS A 410 -19.39 -5.98 -5.61
N ARG A 411 -18.28 -5.26 -5.59
CA ARG A 411 -17.78 -4.54 -4.40
C ARG A 411 -17.66 -3.07 -4.71
N PHE A 412 -18.08 -2.24 -3.77
CA PHE A 412 -17.98 -0.79 -3.88
C PHE A 412 -17.98 -0.14 -2.51
N SER A 413 -17.64 1.14 -2.47
CA SER A 413 -17.87 1.99 -1.30
C SER A 413 -18.66 3.22 -1.75
N CYS A 414 -19.49 3.75 -0.87
CA CYS A 414 -20.21 5.01 -1.09
C CYS A 414 -20.48 5.70 0.24
N GLU A 415 -20.91 6.95 0.17
CA GLU A 415 -21.42 7.67 1.33
C GLU A 415 -22.65 6.96 1.93
N VAL A 416 -22.81 7.09 3.25
CA VAL A 416 -23.87 6.41 4.02
C VAL A 416 -24.87 7.36 4.68
N GLN A 417 -24.72 8.66 4.47
CA GLN A 417 -25.63 9.69 4.99
C GLN A 417 -26.99 9.72 4.26
N SER A 418 -27.09 9.04 3.12
CA SER A 418 -28.36 8.85 2.40
C SER A 418 -28.33 7.56 1.58
N LEU A 419 -29.49 6.98 1.28
CA LEU A 419 -29.65 5.90 0.31
C LEU A 419 -29.31 6.32 -1.12
N THR A 420 -29.36 7.61 -1.47
CA THR A 420 -29.21 8.05 -2.87
C THR A 420 -27.84 7.71 -3.49
N PRO A 421 -26.68 7.95 -2.82
CA PRO A 421 -25.37 7.45 -3.28
C PRO A 421 -25.30 5.92 -3.41
N LEU A 422 -25.92 5.18 -2.49
CA LEU A 422 -25.96 3.72 -2.50
C LEU A 422 -26.76 3.20 -3.70
N VAL A 423 -27.98 3.71 -3.91
CA VAL A 423 -28.85 3.37 -5.04
C VAL A 423 -28.19 3.74 -6.37
N THR A 424 -27.52 4.89 -6.44
CA THR A 424 -26.73 5.30 -7.62
C THR A 424 -25.59 4.32 -7.91
N CYS A 425 -24.91 3.83 -6.86
CA CYS A 425 -23.88 2.80 -7.00
C CYS A 425 -24.42 1.44 -7.45
N ILE A 426 -25.64 1.09 -7.06
CA ILE A 426 -26.35 -0.11 -7.53
C ILE A 426 -26.73 0.06 -9.01
N LEU A 427 -27.34 1.18 -9.41
CA LEU A 427 -27.71 1.48 -10.79
C LEU A 427 -26.53 1.53 -11.75
N ARG A 428 -25.39 2.13 -11.37
CA ARG A 428 -24.18 2.16 -12.22
C ARG A 428 -23.59 0.77 -12.50
N ARG A 429 -23.98 -0.27 -11.74
CA ARG A 429 -23.46 -1.64 -11.87
C ARG A 429 -24.49 -2.60 -12.45
N LEU A 430 -25.75 -2.47 -12.04
CA LEU A 430 -26.85 -3.38 -12.38
C LEU A 430 -28.00 -2.70 -13.14
N GLY A 431 -27.88 -1.44 -13.54
CA GLY A 431 -28.98 -0.67 -14.17
C GLY A 431 -29.52 -1.24 -15.48
N ALA A 432 -28.76 -2.10 -16.17
CA ALA A 432 -29.25 -2.86 -17.33
C ALA A 432 -30.04 -4.14 -16.95
N ASP A 433 -29.86 -4.65 -15.73
CA ASP A 433 -30.57 -5.81 -15.16
C ASP A 433 -31.71 -5.38 -14.19
N ILE A 434 -31.90 -4.07 -13.94
CA ILE A 434 -32.94 -3.48 -13.10
C ILE A 434 -34.01 -2.81 -13.97
N ASP A 435 -35.25 -3.28 -13.83
CA ASP A 435 -36.43 -2.75 -14.50
C ASP A 435 -36.93 -1.47 -13.79
N PRO A 436 -36.97 -0.29 -14.48
CA PRO A 436 -37.46 0.96 -13.89
C PRO A 436 -38.91 0.90 -13.41
N ASP A 437 -39.77 0.11 -14.07
CA ASP A 437 -41.17 -0.08 -13.69
C ASP A 437 -41.32 -1.07 -12.52
N ARG A 438 -40.23 -1.79 -12.17
CA ARG A 438 -40.23 -2.87 -11.19
C ARG A 438 -39.01 -2.84 -10.26
N LEU A 439 -38.86 -1.71 -9.57
CA LEU A 439 -37.79 -1.45 -8.60
C LEU A 439 -37.70 -2.54 -7.49
N PRO A 440 -36.48 -3.01 -7.16
CA PRO A 440 -36.27 -3.93 -6.04
C PRO A 440 -36.20 -3.22 -4.69
N GLN A 441 -36.50 -3.96 -3.62
CA GLN A 441 -36.10 -3.61 -2.26
C GLN A 441 -34.64 -3.97 -2.04
N ILE A 442 -33.93 -3.13 -1.28
CA ILE A 442 -32.55 -3.39 -0.86
C ILE A 442 -32.61 -4.04 0.52
N LEU A 443 -31.89 -5.14 0.72
CA LEU A 443 -31.74 -5.81 2.00
C LEU A 443 -30.27 -6.01 2.34
N TYR A 444 -29.93 -6.09 3.62
CA TYR A 444 -28.62 -6.51 4.11
C TYR A 444 -28.72 -7.82 4.91
N GLU A 445 -27.60 -8.54 5.03
CA GLU A 445 -27.44 -9.70 5.92
C GLU A 445 -26.78 -9.24 7.22
N ASP A 446 -27.43 -9.54 8.35
CA ASP A 446 -27.03 -9.13 9.70
C ASP A 446 -26.12 -10.17 10.41
N GLU A 447 -26.04 -10.13 11.75
CA GLU A 447 -25.16 -11.00 12.52
C GLU A 447 -25.71 -12.41 12.75
N ASP A 448 -27.04 -12.55 12.79
CA ASP A 448 -27.75 -13.83 12.86
C ASP A 448 -27.92 -14.48 11.47
N GLY A 449 -27.66 -13.71 10.40
CA GLY A 449 -27.77 -14.13 9.01
C GLY A 449 -29.14 -13.82 8.39
N ASP A 450 -29.95 -13.02 9.08
CA ASP A 450 -31.27 -12.60 8.62
C ASP A 450 -31.17 -11.47 7.58
N LYS A 451 -32.19 -11.40 6.72
CA LYS A 451 -32.24 -10.41 5.62
C LYS A 451 -33.12 -9.24 5.99
N VAL A 452 -32.48 -8.18 6.51
CA VAL A 452 -33.14 -6.97 6.99
C VAL A 452 -33.25 -5.94 5.86
N VAL A 453 -34.40 -5.27 5.74
CA VAL A 453 -34.68 -4.30 4.66
C VAL A 453 -34.05 -2.94 4.97
N LEU A 454 -33.46 -2.29 3.96
CA LEU A 454 -33.04 -0.88 3.99
C LEU A 454 -34.09 -0.04 3.26
N ALA A 455 -34.97 0.64 4.02
CA ALA A 455 -36.08 1.43 3.48
C ALA A 455 -35.86 2.95 3.56
N SER A 456 -35.05 3.41 4.50
CA SER A 456 -34.76 4.82 4.80
C SER A 456 -33.26 5.09 4.97
N ASP A 457 -32.92 6.37 5.01
CA ASP A 457 -31.55 6.83 5.24
C ASP A 457 -31.10 6.49 6.69
N ASP A 458 -32.03 6.51 7.65
CA ASP A 458 -31.80 6.07 9.04
C ASP A 458 -31.50 4.57 9.13
N ASP A 459 -32.18 3.72 8.36
CA ASP A 459 -31.89 2.27 8.32
C ASP A 459 -30.45 2.01 7.80
N LEU A 460 -30.01 2.79 6.81
CA LEU A 460 -28.66 2.70 6.25
C LEU A 460 -27.61 3.11 7.30
N ALA A 461 -27.82 4.23 7.98
CA ALA A 461 -26.94 4.69 9.05
C ALA A 461 -26.83 3.65 10.17
N ALA A 462 -27.97 3.16 10.68
CA ALA A 462 -28.03 2.17 11.75
C ALA A 462 -27.33 0.85 11.37
N ALA A 463 -27.57 0.33 10.16
CA ALA A 463 -26.92 -0.89 9.68
C ALA A 463 -25.40 -0.72 9.54
N VAL A 464 -24.94 0.45 9.08
CA VAL A 464 -23.52 0.75 8.91
C VAL A 464 -22.80 0.94 10.24
N ASP A 465 -23.42 1.62 11.21
CA ASP A 465 -22.83 1.81 12.52
C ASP A 465 -22.83 0.51 13.35
N HIS A 466 -23.86 -0.33 13.23
CA HIS A 466 -23.81 -1.70 13.74
C HIS A 466 -22.64 -2.50 13.14
N ALA A 467 -22.51 -2.48 11.81
CA ALA A 467 -21.41 -3.14 11.11
C ALA A 467 -20.03 -2.63 11.54
N ARG A 468 -19.89 -1.33 11.85
CA ARG A 468 -18.65 -0.74 12.39
C ARG A 468 -18.33 -1.22 13.79
N LEU A 469 -19.32 -1.22 14.69
CA LEU A 469 -19.17 -1.71 16.07
C LEU A 469 -18.84 -3.20 16.11
N ALA A 470 -19.45 -4.00 15.25
CA ALA A 470 -19.15 -5.42 15.06
C ALA A 470 -17.82 -5.70 14.29
N GLY A 471 -17.09 -4.66 13.88
CA GLY A 471 -15.79 -4.77 13.19
C GLY A 471 -15.87 -5.31 11.75
N TRP A 472 -17.05 -5.26 11.13
CA TRP A 472 -17.27 -5.74 9.76
C TRP A 472 -16.62 -4.83 8.73
N LYS A 473 -16.00 -5.44 7.72
CA LYS A 473 -15.32 -4.73 6.62
C LYS A 473 -16.27 -4.34 5.47
N GLY A 474 -17.57 -4.31 5.73
CA GLY A 474 -18.60 -3.96 4.75
C GLY A 474 -19.82 -4.87 4.76
N LEU A 475 -20.99 -4.28 4.55
CA LEU A 475 -22.29 -4.94 4.53
C LEU A 475 -22.50 -5.76 3.25
N ARG A 476 -23.19 -6.90 3.35
CA ARG A 476 -23.59 -7.69 2.18
C ARG A 476 -25.04 -7.36 1.84
N LEU A 477 -25.25 -6.93 0.60
CA LEU A 477 -26.52 -6.46 0.07
C LEU A 477 -27.16 -7.46 -0.89
N PHE A 478 -28.49 -7.50 -0.86
CA PHE A 478 -29.35 -8.29 -1.72
C PHE A 478 -30.44 -7.39 -2.31
N LEU A 479 -30.91 -7.76 -3.50
CA LEU A 479 -32.05 -7.10 -4.16
C LEU A 479 -33.20 -8.08 -4.26
N ASP A 480 -34.31 -7.80 -3.57
CA ASP A 480 -35.55 -8.57 -3.71
C ASP A 480 -36.53 -7.86 -4.64
N TYR A 481 -37.13 -8.63 -5.54
CA TYR A 481 -38.11 -8.19 -6.53
C TYR A 481 -39.51 -8.77 -6.26
N SER A 482 -39.71 -9.45 -5.13
CA SER A 482 -40.98 -10.07 -4.73
C SER A 482 -42.12 -9.06 -4.55
N GLY A 483 -41.83 -7.87 -4.00
CA GLY A 483 -42.81 -6.86 -3.58
C GLY A 483 -43.51 -6.07 -4.69
N THR A 484 -43.37 -6.44 -5.97
CA THR A 484 -43.83 -5.65 -7.13
C THR A 484 -44.68 -6.45 -8.12
N THR A 485 -45.78 -7.03 -7.64
CA THR A 485 -46.89 -7.50 -8.49
C THR A 485 -47.90 -6.38 -8.73
N GLY A 486 -48.04 -5.93 -9.97
CA GLY A 486 -48.94 -4.83 -10.32
C GLY A 486 -50.43 -5.20 -10.36
N ARG A 487 -51.26 -4.13 -10.43
CA ARG A 487 -52.69 -4.06 -10.80
C ARG A 487 -53.73 -4.03 -9.67
N ARG A 488 -54.22 -2.80 -9.42
CA ARG A 488 -55.48 -2.37 -8.77
C ARG A 488 -56.40 -3.46 -8.17
N LYS A 489 -56.56 -3.43 -6.85
CA LYS A 489 -57.89 -3.49 -6.22
C LYS A 489 -57.88 -2.68 -4.92
N ALA A 490 -58.77 -1.71 -4.81
CA ALA A 490 -58.96 -0.95 -3.58
C ALA A 490 -59.77 -1.80 -2.59
N VAL A 491 -59.16 -2.13 -1.45
CA VAL A 491 -59.85 -2.52 -0.21
C VAL A 491 -59.07 -1.85 0.93
N ALA A 492 -59.78 -1.13 1.79
CA ALA A 492 -59.18 -0.37 2.87
C ALA A 492 -58.89 -1.25 4.09
N SER A 493 -57.62 -1.34 4.49
CA SER A 493 -57.20 -1.60 5.87
C SER A 493 -55.90 -0.84 6.11
N GLY A 494 -55.90 0.09 7.08
CA GLY A 494 -54.76 0.98 7.32
C GLY A 494 -53.59 0.27 8.02
N GLY A 495 -52.37 0.75 7.78
CA GLY A 495 -51.18 0.36 8.56
C GLY A 495 -49.83 0.50 7.85
N ALA A 496 -49.73 0.15 6.56
CA ALA A 496 -48.44 -0.15 5.93
C ALA A 496 -48.01 0.77 4.77
N MET A 497 -48.58 1.98 4.63
CA MET A 497 -48.36 2.82 3.43
C MET A 497 -47.16 3.80 3.51
N ALA A 498 -46.52 3.97 4.67
CA ALA A 498 -45.41 4.92 4.84
C ALA A 498 -44.02 4.35 4.54
N VAL A 499 -43.82 3.03 4.69
CA VAL A 499 -42.50 2.37 4.75
C VAL A 499 -41.80 2.24 3.38
N GLY A 500 -42.42 2.69 2.29
CA GLY A 500 -41.93 2.50 0.92
C GLY A 500 -41.66 3.77 0.11
N MET A 501 -41.78 4.97 0.71
CA MET A 501 -41.65 6.24 -0.01
C MET A 501 -40.18 6.66 -0.16
N SER A 502 -39.42 6.79 0.93
CA SER A 502 -38.00 7.19 0.92
C SER A 502 -37.11 6.36 -0.01
N SER A 503 -37.23 5.02 0.02
CA SER A 503 -36.48 4.14 -0.88
C SER A 503 -36.82 4.41 -2.36
N ARG A 504 -38.11 4.61 -2.69
CA ARG A 504 -38.55 4.95 -4.06
C ARG A 504 -38.08 6.33 -4.50
N ASP A 505 -38.08 7.30 -3.60
CA ASP A 505 -37.58 8.65 -3.86
C ASP A 505 -36.06 8.62 -4.13
N ALA A 506 -35.30 7.79 -3.41
CA ALA A 506 -33.88 7.55 -3.69
C ALA A 506 -33.64 6.87 -5.06
N TRP A 507 -34.48 5.90 -5.47
CA TRP A 507 -34.44 5.37 -6.85
C TRP A 507 -34.79 6.45 -7.89
N ALA A 508 -35.82 7.27 -7.66
CA ALA A 508 -36.21 8.33 -8.59
C ALA A 508 -35.12 9.42 -8.73
N ALA A 509 -34.48 9.81 -7.62
CA ALA A 509 -33.36 10.74 -7.61
C ALA A 509 -32.12 10.17 -8.32
N ALA A 510 -31.82 8.88 -8.11
CA ALA A 510 -30.70 8.22 -8.78
C ALA A 510 -30.95 8.06 -10.30
N TYR A 511 -32.17 7.72 -10.73
CA TYR A 511 -32.51 7.66 -12.16
C TYR A 511 -32.49 9.05 -12.82
N SER A 512 -32.95 10.11 -12.16
CA SER A 512 -32.90 11.46 -12.73
C SER A 512 -31.46 11.98 -12.86
N GLY A 513 -30.60 11.71 -11.87
CA GLY A 513 -29.16 12.01 -11.95
C GLY A 513 -28.43 11.28 -13.09
N VAL A 514 -28.73 9.98 -13.28
CA VAL A 514 -28.14 9.20 -14.40
C VAL A 514 -28.69 9.65 -15.76
N ALA A 515 -29.98 9.96 -15.86
CA ALA A 515 -30.59 10.43 -17.11
C ALA A 515 -30.10 11.82 -17.55
N ALA A 516 -29.88 12.74 -16.60
CA ALA A 516 -29.33 14.07 -16.88
C ALA A 516 -27.94 14.00 -17.54
N GLY A 517 -27.08 13.08 -17.09
CA GLY A 517 -25.78 12.82 -17.73
C GLY A 517 -25.88 12.30 -19.17
N ALA A 518 -26.88 11.45 -19.46
CA ALA A 518 -27.08 10.91 -20.80
C ALA A 518 -27.67 11.94 -21.79
N ALA A 519 -28.59 12.80 -21.33
CA ALA A 519 -29.21 13.86 -22.14
C ALA A 519 -28.19 14.92 -22.60
N LEU A 520 -27.16 15.17 -21.79
CA LEU A 520 -26.09 16.12 -22.11
C LEU A 520 -25.22 15.64 -23.29
N VAL A 521 -25.02 14.31 -23.41
CA VAL A 521 -24.28 13.68 -24.52
C VAL A 521 -25.08 13.73 -25.83
N THR A 522 -26.40 13.49 -25.79
CA THR A 522 -27.24 13.53 -26.99
C THR A 522 -27.53 14.95 -27.47
N GLY A 523 -27.67 15.93 -26.56
CA GLY A 523 -27.86 17.35 -26.92
C GLY A 523 -26.69 17.93 -27.72
N ILE A 524 -25.45 17.58 -27.35
CA ILE A 524 -24.24 18.00 -28.08
C ILE A 524 -24.20 17.36 -29.48
N GLY A 525 -24.58 16.08 -29.60
CA GLY A 525 -24.64 15.38 -30.88
C GLY A 525 -25.63 15.99 -31.88
N VAL A 526 -26.83 16.38 -31.44
CA VAL A 526 -27.85 16.99 -32.30
C VAL A 526 -27.44 18.41 -32.75
N MET A 527 -26.84 19.21 -31.86
CA MET A 527 -26.30 20.54 -32.23
C MET A 527 -25.15 20.45 -33.23
N ALA A 528 -24.29 19.42 -33.14
CA ALA A 528 -23.23 19.17 -34.11
C ALA A 528 -23.76 18.72 -35.49
N TYR A 529 -24.87 17.96 -35.52
CA TYR A 529 -25.49 17.51 -36.77
C TYR A 529 -26.22 18.65 -37.50
N LEU A 530 -27.03 19.45 -36.79
CA LEU A 530 -27.80 20.55 -37.39
C LEU A 530 -26.92 21.68 -37.93
N ARG A 531 -25.71 21.89 -37.37
CA ARG A 531 -24.74 22.87 -37.90
C ARG A 531 -24.04 22.44 -39.20
N ARG A 532 -24.31 21.23 -39.70
CA ARG A 532 -23.66 20.65 -40.89
C ARG A 532 -24.60 20.50 -42.08
N SER A 533 -25.83 21.03 -41.99
CA SER A 533 -26.92 20.80 -42.97
C SER A 533 -27.77 22.04 -43.26
N GLY A 534 -27.21 23.25 -43.06
CA GLY A 534 -27.85 24.54 -43.35
C GLY A 534 -26.90 25.47 -44.08
#